data_AF-A0A5S3SBI3-F1
#
_entry.id   AF-A0A5S3SBI3-F1
#
_cell.length_a   1.000
_cell.length_b   1.000
_cell.length_c   1.000
_cell.angle_alpha   90.00
_cell.angle_beta   90.00
_cell.angle_gamma   90.00
#
_symmetry.space_group_name_H-M   'P 1'
#
loop_
_entity.id
_entity.type
_entity.pdbx_description
1 polymer ?
#
loop_
_entity_poly.entity_id
_entity_poly.type
_entity_poly.pdbx_seq_one_letter_code
_entity_poly.pdbx_strand_id
1 'polypeptide(L)'
;MPINKESIAITLSIAAVTIASYGAFFTTAPSTSHLQSQNMHDSRSSNEIDRSNTSVSNNPLLKDLQTQVTALKLELTNLKLSNIGPNENVSSPDIKELVLAVIEEKEQKEIEELRDKNPLYGFYADLPEDYDLRIKSDPAFTKSVNEELRNKILSTHYTDLERLGALSQLQMNMFILNKSQMPEYDYEAVGSILDLATVSNDEKFKIQAIEITTQAPVSDYRLVERFSTILKQDNNDYVRTLASQGLINQYYQAKGTKNGDIQQVAEQILSLYQNTSDEKVKSLLHEMVGDEVMLEELRKHSQG
;
A
#
# COMPACT_ATOMS: atom_id res chain seq x y z
N MET A 1 22.58 -16.06 -27.56
CA MET A 1 21.70 -15.23 -28.41
C MET A 1 21.39 -13.95 -27.64
N PRO A 2 21.54 -12.75 -28.22
CA PRO A 2 21.30 -11.51 -27.49
C PRO A 2 19.80 -11.25 -27.38
N ILE A 3 19.33 -10.98 -26.15
CA ILE A 3 17.94 -10.67 -25.83
C ILE A 3 17.68 -9.21 -26.22
N ASN A 4 16.65 -9.00 -27.06
CA ASN A 4 16.34 -7.73 -27.68
C ASN A 4 15.60 -6.81 -26.69
N LYS A 5 16.11 -5.61 -26.46
CA LYS A 5 15.63 -4.66 -25.42
C LYS A 5 14.29 -3.99 -25.75
N GLU A 6 13.75 -4.24 -26.94
CA GLU A 6 12.53 -3.61 -27.44
C GLU A 6 11.24 -4.30 -26.95
N SER A 7 11.29 -5.56 -26.51
CA SER A 7 10.10 -6.27 -25.99
C SER A 7 9.63 -5.80 -24.61
N ILE A 8 10.49 -5.16 -23.80
CA ILE A 8 10.13 -4.72 -22.45
C ILE A 8 9.36 -3.39 -22.47
N ALA A 9 9.55 -2.56 -23.51
CA ALA A 9 8.90 -1.26 -23.62
C ALA A 9 7.42 -1.35 -24.05
N ILE A 10 7.02 -2.42 -24.75
CA ILE A 10 5.66 -2.58 -25.28
C ILE A 10 4.69 -3.04 -24.18
N THR A 11 5.15 -3.86 -23.22
CA THR A 11 4.29 -4.35 -22.13
C THR A 11 3.97 -3.27 -21.08
N LEU A 12 4.87 -2.31 -20.85
CA LEU A 12 4.63 -1.17 -19.94
C LEU A 12 3.60 -0.17 -20.47
N SER A 13 3.45 -0.05 -21.80
CA SER A 13 2.54 0.92 -22.40
C SER A 13 1.06 0.51 -22.32
N ILE A 14 0.77 -0.79 -22.16
CA ILE A 14 -0.61 -1.29 -22.06
C ILE A 14 -1.20 -1.07 -20.66
N ALA A 15 -0.36 -1.11 -19.60
CA ALA A 15 -0.79 -0.85 -18.23
C ALA A 15 -1.19 0.63 -17.98
N ALA A 16 -0.63 1.57 -18.74
CA ALA A 16 -0.94 3.00 -18.59
C ALA A 16 -2.31 3.41 -19.15
N VAL A 17 -2.84 2.68 -20.14
CA VAL A 17 -4.10 3.03 -20.83
C VAL A 17 -5.35 2.56 -20.05
N THR A 18 -5.23 1.52 -19.23
CA THR A 18 -6.32 1.03 -18.37
C THR A 18 -6.54 1.90 -17.13
N ILE A 19 -5.49 2.55 -16.62
CA ILE A 19 -5.59 3.48 -15.47
C ILE A 19 -6.34 4.77 -15.86
N ALA A 20 -6.13 5.28 -17.08
CA ALA A 20 -6.73 6.53 -17.54
C ALA A 20 -8.25 6.43 -17.83
N SER A 21 -8.78 5.23 -18.09
CA SER A 21 -10.19 5.04 -18.47
C SER A 21 -11.13 4.76 -17.29
N TYR A 22 -10.61 4.37 -16.13
CA TYR A 22 -11.44 4.14 -14.93
C TYR A 22 -11.77 5.42 -14.15
N GLY A 23 -10.98 6.49 -14.29
CA GLY A 23 -11.19 7.75 -13.54
C GLY A 23 -12.33 8.65 -14.05
N ALA A 24 -12.87 8.38 -15.24
CA ALA A 24 -13.84 9.27 -15.88
C ALA A 24 -15.33 8.94 -15.58
N PHE A 25 -15.64 7.78 -14.99
CA PHE A 25 -17.02 7.28 -14.90
C PHE A 25 -17.69 7.40 -13.52
N PHE A 26 -16.98 7.85 -12.47
CA PHE A 26 -17.54 7.99 -11.13
C PHE A 26 -17.55 9.44 -10.65
N THR A 27 -18.31 10.29 -11.34
CA THR A 27 -18.73 11.59 -10.82
C THR A 27 -20.25 11.67 -10.82
N THR A 28 -20.88 11.12 -9.80
CA THR A 28 -22.28 11.43 -9.46
C THR A 28 -22.33 12.05 -8.07
N ALA A 29 -22.81 13.30 -8.03
CA ALA A 29 -23.00 14.11 -6.84
C ALA A 29 -24.05 13.49 -5.88
N PRO A 30 -23.94 13.67 -4.56
CA PRO A 30 -24.97 13.22 -3.64
C PRO A 30 -26.10 14.25 -3.53
N SER A 31 -27.32 13.80 -3.78
CA SER A 31 -28.57 14.48 -3.42
C SER A 31 -28.80 14.41 -1.91
N THR A 32 -29.16 15.55 -1.33
CA THR A 32 -29.58 15.71 0.06
C THR A 32 -30.88 14.95 0.35
N SER A 33 -30.93 14.22 1.46
CA SER A 33 -32.21 13.94 2.14
C SER A 33 -32.03 13.98 3.65
N HIS A 34 -32.95 14.73 4.25
CA HIS A 34 -33.09 15.13 5.64
C HIS A 34 -33.99 14.12 6.36
N LEU A 35 -33.66 13.70 7.60
CA LEU A 35 -34.64 13.29 8.62
C LEU A 35 -33.99 13.20 10.02
N GLN A 36 -34.12 14.30 10.75
CA GLN A 36 -34.59 14.49 12.13
C GLN A 36 -34.45 13.36 13.19
N SER A 37 -33.82 13.76 14.31
CA SER A 37 -33.61 13.06 15.59
C SER A 37 -34.87 12.65 16.37
N GLN A 38 -34.74 11.66 17.26
CA GLN A 38 -35.10 11.81 18.69
C GLN A 38 -34.50 10.71 19.59
N ASN A 39 -34.14 11.14 20.82
CA ASN A 39 -33.35 10.46 21.86
C ASN A 39 -34.09 9.37 22.66
N MET A 40 -33.32 8.47 23.30
CA MET A 40 -33.68 7.88 24.61
C MET A 40 -32.45 7.80 25.54
N HIS A 41 -32.56 8.45 26.71
CA HIS A 41 -31.93 8.10 27.99
C HIS A 41 -32.59 6.78 28.51
N ASP A 42 -32.04 5.93 29.38
CA ASP A 42 -30.97 6.06 30.37
C ASP A 42 -30.60 4.67 30.96
N SER A 43 -29.40 4.59 31.57
CA SER A 43 -29.09 3.88 32.83
C SER A 43 -28.90 2.35 32.92
N ARG A 44 -27.62 1.97 33.14
CA ARG A 44 -27.01 1.47 34.42
C ARG A 44 -26.43 0.03 34.48
N SER A 45 -25.12 0.01 34.80
CA SER A 45 -24.38 -0.88 35.75
C SER A 45 -24.13 -2.35 35.36
N SER A 46 -22.96 -2.99 35.54
CA SER A 46 -21.89 -2.78 36.54
C SER A 46 -20.57 -3.45 36.11
N ASN A 47 -19.46 -2.80 36.44
CA ASN A 47 -18.09 -3.25 36.78
C ASN A 47 -17.60 -4.66 36.42
N GLU A 48 -16.41 -4.72 35.81
CA GLU A 48 -15.22 -5.26 36.49
C GLU A 48 -13.93 -4.66 35.91
N ILE A 49 -12.95 -4.50 36.79
CA ILE A 49 -11.70 -3.76 36.61
C ILE A 49 -10.70 -4.66 35.88
N ASP A 50 -10.10 -4.20 34.79
CA ASP A 50 -8.74 -4.66 34.46
C ASP A 50 -7.88 -3.59 33.79
N ARG A 51 -6.61 -3.57 34.20
CA ARG A 51 -5.59 -2.59 33.82
C ARG A 51 -5.30 -2.68 32.33
N SER A 52 -5.60 -1.63 31.57
CA SER A 52 -5.10 -1.47 30.20
C SER A 52 -4.27 -0.20 30.07
N ASN A 53 -3.03 -0.42 29.66
CA ASN A 53 -2.10 0.56 29.14
C ASN A 53 -2.77 1.40 28.05
N THR A 54 -2.40 2.67 28.05
CA THR A 54 -2.80 3.74 27.13
C THR A 54 -2.71 3.30 25.66
N SER A 55 -3.80 2.70 25.16
CA SER A 55 -4.10 2.64 23.74
C SER A 55 -4.60 4.02 23.34
N VAL A 56 -3.85 4.72 22.48
CA VAL A 56 -4.27 5.98 21.87
C VAL A 56 -5.38 5.67 20.87
N SER A 57 -6.58 5.51 21.44
CA SER A 57 -7.87 6.03 21.02
C SER A 57 -8.18 6.09 19.51
N ASN A 58 -8.59 4.96 18.94
CA ASN A 58 -9.54 4.90 17.81
C ASN A 58 -10.99 5.19 18.28
N ASN A 59 -11.19 6.18 19.15
CA ASN A 59 -12.54 6.56 19.60
C ASN A 59 -13.13 7.57 18.60
N PRO A 60 -14.19 7.20 17.85
CA PRO A 60 -14.78 8.05 16.82
C PRO A 60 -15.30 9.37 17.40
N LEU A 61 -15.73 9.37 18.67
CA LEU A 61 -16.17 10.57 19.37
C LEU A 61 -15.01 11.51 19.69
N LEU A 62 -13.80 10.97 19.88
CA LEU A 62 -12.58 11.74 20.15
C LEU A 62 -12.01 12.33 18.86
N LYS A 63 -12.12 11.60 17.73
CA LYS A 63 -11.82 12.14 16.40
C LYS A 63 -12.80 13.26 16.03
N ASP A 64 -14.11 13.07 16.24
CA ASP A 64 -15.13 14.10 16.00
C ASP A 64 -14.95 15.34 16.88
N LEU A 65 -14.68 15.15 18.18
CA LEU A 65 -14.34 16.26 19.08
C LEU A 65 -13.05 16.99 18.66
N GLN A 66 -12.02 16.26 18.23
CA GLN A 66 -10.81 16.88 17.70
C GLN A 66 -11.14 17.71 16.46
N THR A 67 -11.89 17.16 15.49
CA THR A 67 -12.32 17.88 14.29
C THR A 67 -13.14 19.14 14.64
N GLN A 68 -14.06 19.06 15.60
CA GLN A 68 -14.87 20.21 16.03
C GLN A 68 -14.04 21.27 16.78
N VAL A 69 -13.16 20.86 17.70
CA VAL A 69 -12.24 21.78 18.39
C VAL A 69 -11.32 22.48 17.40
N THR A 70 -10.84 21.75 16.40
CA THR A 70 -9.98 22.28 15.34
C THR A 70 -10.76 23.25 14.44
N ALA A 71 -11.97 22.91 14.01
CA ALA A 71 -12.84 23.81 13.24
C ALA A 71 -13.18 25.10 14.02
N LEU A 72 -13.48 24.99 15.33
CA LEU A 72 -13.74 26.13 16.20
C LEU A 72 -12.50 26.99 16.41
N LYS A 73 -11.30 26.38 16.52
CA LYS A 73 -10.04 27.13 16.57
C LYS A 73 -9.78 27.89 15.28
N LEU A 74 -10.00 27.26 14.13
CA LEU A 74 -9.87 27.86 12.80
C LEU A 74 -10.85 29.03 12.60
N GLU A 75 -12.10 28.86 13.04
CA GLU A 75 -13.11 29.90 12.98
C GLU A 75 -12.74 31.08 13.90
N LEU A 76 -12.25 30.79 15.11
CA LEU A 76 -11.80 31.80 16.07
C LEU A 76 -10.53 32.53 15.61
N THR A 77 -9.58 31.86 14.95
CA THR A 77 -8.40 32.51 14.36
C THR A 77 -8.77 33.36 13.15
N ASN A 78 -9.65 32.89 12.26
CA ASN A 78 -10.16 33.68 11.14
C ASN A 78 -10.97 34.91 11.59
N LEU A 79 -11.75 34.78 12.66
CA LEU A 79 -12.46 35.89 13.32
C LEU A 79 -11.46 36.89 13.91
N LYS A 80 -10.42 36.42 14.62
CA LYS A 80 -9.35 37.29 15.12
C LYS A 80 -8.61 38.03 14.01
N LEU A 81 -8.39 37.37 12.86
CA LEU A 81 -7.74 37.97 11.68
C LEU A 81 -8.63 39.03 11.00
N SER A 82 -9.95 38.77 10.96
CA SER A 82 -10.95 39.66 10.37
C SER A 82 -11.33 40.84 11.29
N ASN A 83 -11.07 40.74 12.59
CA ASN A 83 -11.39 41.76 13.59
C ASN A 83 -10.20 42.69 13.93
N ILE A 84 -9.09 42.61 13.19
CA ILE A 84 -7.95 43.52 13.32
C ILE A 84 -8.36 44.88 12.72
N GLY A 85 -8.79 45.80 13.57
CA GLY A 85 -9.05 47.18 13.17
C GLY A 85 -7.77 47.91 12.75
N PRO A 86 -7.86 49.00 11.96
CA PRO A 86 -6.69 49.71 11.40
C PRO A 86 -5.77 50.39 12.43
N ASN A 87 -6.03 50.24 13.74
CA ASN A 87 -5.31 50.90 14.84
C ASN A 87 -4.94 49.97 16.01
N GLU A 88 -5.12 48.65 15.90
CA GLU A 88 -4.54 47.74 16.90
C GLU A 88 -3.12 47.40 16.51
N ASN A 89 -2.15 47.80 17.34
CA ASN A 89 -0.78 47.28 17.33
C ASN A 89 -0.80 45.80 17.78
N VAL A 90 -1.43 44.94 16.98
CA VAL A 90 -1.17 43.52 17.02
C VAL A 90 0.23 43.38 16.44
N SER A 91 1.17 42.97 17.28
CA SER A 91 2.54 42.72 16.84
C SER A 91 2.50 41.79 15.62
N SER A 92 3.03 42.27 14.49
CA SER A 92 3.21 41.51 13.25
C SER A 92 3.66 40.04 13.43
N PRO A 93 4.49 39.67 14.43
CA PRO A 93 4.81 38.26 14.69
C PRO A 93 3.62 37.38 15.11
N ASP A 94 2.65 37.89 15.88
CA ASP A 94 1.51 37.09 16.38
C ASP A 94 0.54 36.74 15.23
N ILE A 95 0.29 37.68 14.33
CA ILE A 95 -0.51 37.44 13.11
C ILE A 95 0.20 36.45 12.20
N LYS A 96 1.52 36.59 12.04
CA LYS A 96 2.32 35.69 11.21
C LYS A 96 2.27 34.26 11.75
N GLU A 97 2.39 34.08 13.06
CA GLU A 97 2.31 32.76 13.71
C GLU A 97 0.91 32.15 13.56
N LEU A 98 -0.16 32.96 13.72
CA LEU A 98 -1.53 32.49 13.45
C LEU A 98 -1.73 32.08 11.98
N VAL A 99 -1.24 32.86 11.02
CA VAL A 99 -1.34 32.53 9.59
C VAL A 99 -0.56 31.27 9.27
N LEU A 100 0.64 31.10 9.82
CA LEU A 100 1.44 29.88 9.66
C LEU A 100 0.71 28.66 10.23
N ALA A 101 0.10 28.77 11.41
CA ALA A 101 -0.67 27.67 12.01
C ALA A 101 -1.88 27.28 11.15
N VAL A 102 -2.59 28.25 10.56
CA VAL A 102 -3.71 27.98 9.65
C VAL A 102 -3.24 27.31 8.36
N ILE A 103 -2.09 27.73 7.82
CA ILE A 103 -1.49 27.11 6.63
C ILE A 103 -1.08 25.67 6.94
N GLU A 104 -0.38 25.44 8.05
CA GLU A 104 0.06 24.11 8.49
C GLU A 104 -1.14 23.17 8.71
N GLU A 105 -2.21 23.64 9.35
CA GLU A 105 -3.43 22.86 9.54
C GLU A 105 -4.11 22.50 8.22
N LYS A 106 -4.17 23.46 7.28
CA LYS A 106 -4.71 23.22 5.94
C LYS A 106 -3.88 22.21 5.17
N GLU A 107 -2.56 22.30 5.24
CA GLU A 107 -1.63 21.34 4.62
C GLU A 107 -1.79 19.95 5.22
N GLN A 108 -1.88 19.84 6.55
CA GLN A 108 -2.13 18.56 7.23
C GLN A 108 -3.45 17.92 6.79
N LYS A 109 -4.51 18.71 6.66
CA LYS A 109 -5.80 18.22 6.19
C LYS A 109 -5.75 17.76 4.73
N GLU A 110 -5.06 18.50 3.86
CA GLU A 110 -4.85 18.11 2.47
C GLU A 110 -4.06 16.79 2.37
N ILE A 111 -3.03 16.63 3.20
CA ILE A 111 -2.27 15.39 3.31
C ILE A 111 -3.17 14.23 3.78
N GLU A 112 -4.02 14.42 4.80
CA GLU A 112 -4.95 13.39 5.26
C GLU A 112 -5.96 13.01 4.16
N GLU A 113 -6.53 13.99 3.45
CA GLU A 113 -7.44 13.75 2.32
C GLU A 113 -6.77 12.99 1.16
N LEU A 114 -5.48 13.25 0.92
CA LEU A 114 -4.71 12.56 -0.10
C LEU A 114 -4.27 11.15 0.35
N ARG A 115 -3.98 10.96 1.63
CA ARG A 115 -3.72 9.63 2.22
C ARG A 115 -4.96 8.76 2.23
N ASP A 116 -6.13 9.35 2.44
CA ASP A 116 -7.41 8.65 2.27
C ASP A 116 -7.58 8.13 0.84
N LYS A 117 -7.08 8.84 -0.17
CA LYS A 117 -7.16 8.40 -1.58
C LYS A 117 -6.08 7.38 -1.94
N ASN A 118 -4.85 7.61 -1.47
CA ASN A 118 -3.71 6.74 -1.66
C ASN A 118 -2.98 6.58 -0.32
N PRO A 119 -3.04 5.40 0.33
CA PRO A 119 -2.41 5.19 1.63
C PRO A 119 -0.91 5.55 1.66
N LEU A 120 -0.22 5.43 0.52
CA LEU A 120 1.21 5.73 0.39
C LEU A 120 1.53 7.19 0.04
N TYR A 121 0.52 8.05 -0.03
CA TYR A 121 0.72 9.48 -0.24
C TYR A 121 1.58 10.08 0.90
N GLY A 122 2.54 10.93 0.53
CA GLY A 122 3.41 11.64 1.48
C GLY A 122 4.69 10.88 1.88
N PHE A 123 4.73 9.54 1.79
CA PHE A 123 5.91 8.76 2.22
C PHE A 123 7.21 9.19 1.54
N TYR A 124 7.14 9.60 0.27
CA TYR A 124 8.31 10.07 -0.48
C TYR A 124 8.58 11.56 -0.30
N ALA A 125 7.57 12.34 0.10
CA ALA A 125 7.70 13.78 0.29
C ALA A 125 8.49 14.13 1.57
N ASP A 126 8.44 13.23 2.56
CA ASP A 126 9.15 13.38 3.85
C ASP A 126 10.66 13.07 3.75
N LEU A 127 11.15 12.66 2.58
CA LEU A 127 12.56 12.32 2.39
C LEU A 127 13.42 13.58 2.23
N PRO A 128 14.68 13.59 2.75
CA PRO A 128 15.61 14.68 2.51
C PRO A 128 15.81 14.99 1.02
N GLU A 129 15.97 16.26 0.65
CA GLU A 129 16.18 16.67 -0.75
C GLU A 129 17.38 15.98 -1.42
N ASP A 130 18.43 15.70 -0.65
CA ASP A 130 19.65 15.04 -1.13
C ASP A 130 19.61 13.51 -1.02
N TYR A 131 18.46 12.92 -0.68
CA TYR A 131 18.32 11.49 -0.40
C TYR A 131 18.79 10.60 -1.56
N ASP A 132 18.34 10.87 -2.80
CA ASP A 132 18.75 10.11 -3.98
C ASP A 132 20.28 10.15 -4.19
N LEU A 133 20.88 11.34 -4.04
CA LEU A 133 22.31 11.52 -4.17
C LEU A 133 23.06 10.79 -3.06
N ARG A 134 22.58 10.86 -1.81
CA ARG A 134 23.17 10.16 -0.67
C ARG A 134 23.09 8.65 -0.81
N ILE A 135 21.96 8.11 -1.25
CA ILE A 135 21.81 6.67 -1.51
C ILE A 135 22.84 6.20 -2.56
N LYS A 136 23.10 7.02 -3.59
CA LYS A 136 24.08 6.70 -4.65
C LYS A 136 25.54 6.88 -4.22
N SER A 137 25.83 7.85 -3.36
CA SER A 137 27.20 8.30 -3.06
C SER A 137 27.77 7.84 -1.73
N ASP A 138 26.94 7.49 -0.74
CA ASP A 138 27.36 7.05 0.60
C ASP A 138 26.89 5.61 0.90
N PRO A 139 27.79 4.61 0.74
CA PRO A 139 27.45 3.21 1.01
C PRO A 139 27.07 2.92 2.47
N ALA A 140 27.63 3.65 3.44
CA ALA A 140 27.35 3.43 4.85
C ALA A 140 25.93 3.90 5.20
N PHE A 141 25.56 5.08 4.70
CA PHE A 141 24.20 5.59 4.79
C PHE A 141 23.20 4.63 4.13
N THR A 142 23.47 4.22 2.89
CA THR A 142 22.60 3.30 2.14
C THR A 142 22.37 1.99 2.88
N LYS A 143 23.44 1.39 3.41
CA LYS A 143 23.33 0.16 4.20
C LYS A 143 22.47 0.39 5.45
N SER A 144 22.75 1.45 6.22
CA SER A 144 22.01 1.76 7.44
C SER A 144 20.52 1.98 7.17
N VAL A 145 20.17 2.75 6.14
CA VAL A 145 18.77 3.04 5.79
C VAL A 145 18.04 1.79 5.33
N ASN A 146 18.67 0.95 4.49
CA ASN A 146 18.03 -0.28 4.04
C ASN A 146 17.81 -1.27 5.19
N GLU A 147 18.78 -1.41 6.10
CA GLU A 147 18.64 -2.26 7.29
C GLU A 147 17.53 -1.73 8.21
N GLU A 148 17.46 -0.42 8.43
CA GLU A 148 16.39 0.22 9.22
C GLU A 148 15.01 -0.02 8.60
N LEU A 149 14.86 0.19 7.30
CA LEU A 149 13.59 -0.02 6.61
C LEU A 149 13.15 -1.49 6.67
N ARG A 150 14.07 -2.44 6.47
CA ARG A 150 13.75 -3.86 6.65
C ARG A 150 13.30 -4.18 8.07
N ASN A 151 14.00 -3.65 9.08
CA ASN A 151 13.64 -3.85 10.48
C ASN A 151 12.26 -3.23 10.78
N LYS A 152 11.95 -2.08 10.19
CA LYS A 152 10.63 -1.43 10.29
C LYS A 152 9.53 -2.33 9.73
N ILE A 153 9.73 -2.94 8.56
CA ILE A 153 8.77 -3.88 7.94
C ILE A 153 8.47 -5.07 8.84
N LEU A 154 9.50 -5.64 9.47
CA LEU A 154 9.37 -6.86 10.29
C LEU A 154 8.88 -6.60 11.72
N SER A 155 8.89 -5.34 12.16
CA SER A 155 8.55 -4.97 13.52
C SER A 155 7.05 -4.72 13.69
N THR A 156 6.47 -5.29 14.74
CA THR A 156 5.06 -5.06 15.14
C THR A 156 4.85 -3.73 15.86
N HIS A 157 5.91 -2.94 16.06
CA HIS A 157 5.82 -1.62 16.71
C HIS A 157 5.33 -0.52 15.77
N TYR A 158 5.37 -0.74 14.47
CA TYR A 158 4.89 0.21 13.46
C TYR A 158 3.52 -0.20 12.95
N THR A 159 2.75 0.79 12.51
CA THR A 159 1.45 0.57 11.86
C THR A 159 1.63 -0.18 10.54
N ASP A 160 0.60 -0.90 10.11
CA ASP A 160 0.63 -1.63 8.83
C ASP A 160 0.99 -0.72 7.66
N LEU A 161 0.48 0.51 7.68
CA LEU A 161 0.77 1.51 6.67
C LEU A 161 2.24 1.95 6.67
N GLU A 162 2.83 2.18 7.84
CA GLU A 162 4.25 2.50 7.97
C GLU A 162 5.15 1.35 7.50
N ARG A 163 4.72 0.11 7.72
CA ARG A 163 5.44 -1.09 7.26
C ARG A 163 5.35 -1.21 5.73
N LEU A 164 4.17 -0.97 5.14
CA LEU A 164 4.00 -0.95 3.69
C LEU A 164 4.81 0.17 3.03
N GLY A 165 4.79 1.37 3.61
CA GLY A 165 5.61 2.50 3.15
C GLY A 165 7.11 2.19 3.21
N ALA A 166 7.58 1.51 4.26
CA ALA A 166 8.96 1.07 4.36
C ALA A 166 9.34 0.06 3.25
N LEU A 167 8.45 -0.89 2.91
CA LEU A 167 8.68 -1.79 1.77
C LEU A 167 8.74 -1.03 0.45
N SER A 168 7.84 -0.06 0.25
CA SER A 168 7.82 0.81 -0.94
C SER A 168 9.12 1.61 -1.07
N GLN A 169 9.61 2.19 0.05
CA GLN A 169 10.88 2.91 0.08
C GLN A 169 12.09 2.00 -0.18
N LEU A 170 12.10 0.76 0.33
CA LEU A 170 13.14 -0.21 -0.04
C LEU A 170 13.13 -0.52 -1.54
N GLN A 171 11.95 -0.68 -2.13
CA GLN A 171 11.80 -0.89 -3.56
C GLN A 171 12.36 0.31 -4.34
N MET A 172 12.07 1.54 -3.90
CA MET A 172 12.64 2.75 -4.48
C MET A 172 14.17 2.79 -4.34
N ASN A 173 14.72 2.48 -3.17
CA ASN A 173 16.18 2.45 -2.97
C ASN A 173 16.86 1.45 -3.92
N MET A 174 16.26 0.27 -4.11
CA MET A 174 16.72 -0.72 -5.07
C MET A 174 16.72 -0.16 -6.50
N PHE A 175 15.69 0.59 -6.92
CA PHE A 175 15.64 1.26 -8.22
C PHE A 175 16.66 2.39 -8.37
N ILE A 176 16.82 3.25 -7.35
CA ILE A 176 17.82 4.33 -7.30
C ILE A 176 19.23 3.78 -7.53
N LEU A 177 19.52 2.63 -6.90
CA LEU A 177 20.80 1.94 -7.01
C LEU A 177 20.94 1.10 -8.29
N ASN A 178 19.89 1.05 -9.12
CA ASN A 178 19.81 0.21 -10.32
C ASN A 178 20.17 -1.27 -10.03
N LYS A 179 19.68 -1.79 -8.91
CA LYS A 179 19.89 -3.18 -8.50
C LYS A 179 18.67 -4.02 -8.86
N SER A 180 18.90 -5.23 -9.34
CA SER A 180 17.83 -6.23 -9.54
C SER A 180 17.47 -6.98 -8.26
N GLN A 181 18.38 -6.99 -7.28
CA GLN A 181 18.22 -7.65 -5.99
C GLN A 181 18.96 -6.87 -4.90
N MET A 182 18.43 -6.91 -3.69
CA MET A 182 19.01 -6.27 -2.52
C MET A 182 18.80 -7.19 -1.30
N PRO A 183 19.82 -7.45 -0.48
CA PRO A 183 19.70 -8.36 0.67
C PRO A 183 18.57 -7.97 1.62
N GLU A 184 18.32 -6.67 1.77
CA GLU A 184 17.30 -6.15 2.65
C GLU A 184 15.88 -6.24 2.08
N TYR A 185 15.75 -6.45 0.76
CA TYR A 185 14.48 -6.67 0.06
C TYR A 185 14.31 -8.18 -0.19
N ASP A 186 13.96 -8.90 0.86
CA ASP A 186 13.91 -10.36 0.89
C ASP A 186 12.49 -10.90 1.08
N TYR A 187 12.38 -12.23 1.14
CA TYR A 187 11.12 -12.92 1.40
C TYR A 187 10.46 -12.47 2.70
N GLU A 188 11.23 -12.33 3.79
CA GLU A 188 10.62 -12.04 5.10
C GLU A 188 9.96 -10.66 5.07
N ALA A 189 10.60 -9.67 4.43
CA ALA A 189 10.03 -8.34 4.26
C ALA A 189 8.77 -8.37 3.37
N VAL A 190 8.85 -9.00 2.19
CA VAL A 190 7.72 -9.07 1.23
C VAL A 190 6.56 -9.90 1.79
N GLY A 191 6.87 -11.07 2.34
CA GLY A 191 5.94 -11.99 2.96
C GLY A 191 5.21 -11.33 4.13
N SER A 192 5.93 -10.63 5.01
CA SER A 192 5.30 -9.96 6.14
C SER A 192 4.22 -8.95 5.70
N ILE A 193 4.43 -8.21 4.60
CA ILE A 193 3.42 -7.28 4.07
C ILE A 193 2.26 -8.04 3.43
N LEU A 194 2.55 -9.15 2.74
CA LEU A 194 1.50 -10.00 2.17
C LEU A 194 0.61 -10.60 3.27
N ASP A 195 1.17 -11.01 4.42
CA ASP A 195 0.40 -11.48 5.57
C ASP A 195 -0.55 -10.41 6.09
N LEU A 196 -0.06 -9.18 6.28
CA LEU A 196 -0.90 -8.05 6.68
C LEU A 196 -2.05 -7.83 5.72
N ALA A 197 -1.79 -7.93 4.40
CA ALA A 197 -2.84 -7.77 3.40
C ALA A 197 -3.94 -8.83 3.54
N THR A 198 -3.58 -10.09 3.83
CA THR A 198 -4.56 -11.18 3.95
C THR A 198 -5.51 -11.04 5.14
N VAL A 199 -5.08 -10.37 6.22
CA VAL A 199 -5.88 -10.20 7.44
C VAL A 199 -6.50 -8.80 7.56
N SER A 200 -6.15 -7.87 6.67
CA SER A 200 -6.61 -6.49 6.75
C SER A 200 -8.07 -6.33 6.30
N ASN A 201 -8.81 -5.52 7.06
CA ASN A 201 -10.16 -5.05 6.70
C ASN A 201 -10.13 -3.76 5.87
N ASP A 202 -8.97 -3.11 5.73
CA ASP A 202 -8.80 -1.94 4.87
C ASP A 202 -8.50 -2.41 3.44
N GLU A 203 -9.51 -2.33 2.57
CA GLU A 203 -9.41 -2.73 1.17
C GLU A 203 -8.36 -1.93 0.39
N LYS A 204 -8.16 -0.64 0.70
CA LYS A 204 -7.16 0.18 0.00
C LYS A 204 -5.75 -0.26 0.37
N PHE A 205 -5.53 -0.49 1.67
CA PHE A 205 -4.28 -1.06 2.15
C PHE A 205 -4.01 -2.43 1.52
N LYS A 206 -5.00 -3.33 1.57
CA LYS A 206 -4.89 -4.69 1.02
C LYS A 206 -4.49 -4.66 -0.45
N ILE A 207 -5.20 -3.88 -1.27
CA ILE A 207 -4.91 -3.74 -2.69
C ILE A 207 -3.47 -3.25 -2.89
N GLN A 208 -3.08 -2.16 -2.23
CA GLN A 208 -1.76 -1.57 -2.42
C GLN A 208 -0.63 -2.50 -1.96
N ALA A 209 -0.84 -3.23 -0.87
CA ALA A 209 0.10 -4.22 -0.35
C ALA A 209 0.29 -5.39 -1.33
N ILE A 210 -0.80 -5.90 -1.91
CA ILE A 210 -0.75 -7.00 -2.88
C ILE A 210 -0.13 -6.52 -4.19
N GLU A 211 -0.41 -5.30 -4.66
CA GLU A 211 0.22 -4.72 -5.85
C GLU A 211 1.75 -4.65 -5.72
N ILE A 212 2.24 -4.09 -4.60
CA ILE A 212 3.69 -3.94 -4.36
C ILE A 212 4.36 -5.31 -4.24
N THR A 213 3.78 -6.22 -3.46
CA THR A 213 4.37 -7.55 -3.24
C THR A 213 4.29 -8.44 -4.50
N THR A 214 3.28 -8.26 -5.36
CA THR A 214 3.19 -8.93 -6.66
C THR A 214 4.35 -8.56 -7.59
N GLN A 215 4.85 -7.33 -7.50
CA GLN A 215 5.94 -6.81 -8.33
C GLN A 215 7.33 -7.01 -7.70
N ALA A 216 7.40 -7.60 -6.50
CA ALA A 216 8.65 -7.83 -5.79
C ALA A 216 9.59 -8.75 -6.58
N PRO A 217 10.86 -8.37 -6.81
CA PRO A 217 11.85 -9.24 -7.46
C PRO A 217 12.43 -10.29 -6.51
N VAL A 218 11.58 -10.93 -5.72
CA VAL A 218 11.92 -12.00 -4.77
C VAL A 218 11.34 -13.30 -5.28
N SER A 219 12.17 -14.33 -5.39
CA SER A 219 11.74 -15.70 -5.74
C SER A 219 11.75 -16.56 -4.49
N ASP A 220 10.57 -17.01 -4.05
CA ASP A 220 10.42 -17.90 -2.90
C ASP A 220 9.11 -18.68 -3.02
N TYR A 221 9.16 -20.01 -2.89
CA TYR A 221 7.97 -20.87 -3.03
C TYR A 221 6.85 -20.52 -2.03
N ARG A 222 7.19 -20.03 -0.84
CA ARG A 222 6.19 -19.62 0.16
C ARG A 222 5.33 -18.44 -0.32
N LEU A 223 5.83 -17.61 -1.24
CA LEU A 223 5.02 -16.57 -1.88
C LEU A 223 3.99 -17.18 -2.84
N VAL A 224 4.35 -18.26 -3.52
CA VAL A 224 3.43 -18.99 -4.41
C VAL A 224 2.26 -19.55 -3.62
N GLU A 225 2.49 -20.12 -2.44
CA GLU A 225 1.41 -20.61 -1.57
C GLU A 225 0.46 -19.48 -1.12
N ARG A 226 1.03 -18.32 -0.78
CA ARG A 226 0.25 -17.14 -0.35
C ARG A 226 -0.59 -16.58 -1.49
N PHE A 227 -0.01 -16.36 -2.67
CA PHE A 227 -0.76 -15.94 -3.84
C PHE A 227 -1.81 -16.97 -4.26
N SER A 228 -1.51 -18.27 -4.16
CA SER A 228 -2.49 -19.33 -4.41
C SER A 228 -3.69 -19.24 -3.47
N THR A 229 -3.43 -18.91 -2.20
CA THR A 229 -4.46 -18.77 -1.17
C THR A 229 -5.33 -17.55 -1.45
N ILE A 230 -4.72 -16.39 -1.71
CA ILE A 230 -5.44 -15.15 -2.06
C ILE A 230 -6.31 -15.36 -3.31
N LEU A 231 -5.76 -15.95 -4.36
CA LEU A 231 -6.48 -16.24 -5.60
C LEU A 231 -7.74 -17.10 -5.35
N LYS A 232 -7.67 -18.06 -4.43
CA LYS A 232 -8.80 -18.95 -4.11
C LYS A 232 -9.82 -18.33 -3.16
N GLN A 233 -9.37 -17.53 -2.20
CA GLN A 233 -10.19 -17.19 -1.03
C GLN A 233 -10.66 -15.74 -0.99
N ASP A 234 -9.98 -14.82 -1.67
CA ASP A 234 -10.36 -13.41 -1.63
C ASP A 234 -11.67 -13.17 -2.41
N ASN A 235 -12.50 -12.24 -1.94
CA ASN A 235 -13.79 -11.91 -2.58
C ASN A 235 -13.66 -10.79 -3.62
N ASN A 236 -12.54 -10.08 -3.64
CA ASN A 236 -12.27 -8.98 -4.55
C ASN A 236 -11.59 -9.50 -5.83
N ASP A 237 -12.30 -9.37 -6.95
CA ASP A 237 -11.83 -9.81 -8.27
C ASP A 237 -10.49 -9.17 -8.69
N TYR A 238 -10.27 -7.91 -8.30
CA TYR A 238 -9.01 -7.23 -8.59
C TYR A 238 -7.85 -7.85 -7.80
N VAL A 239 -8.06 -8.12 -6.51
CA VAL A 239 -7.08 -8.79 -5.64
C VAL A 239 -6.77 -10.20 -6.16
N ARG A 240 -7.79 -10.97 -6.57
CA ARG A 240 -7.59 -12.27 -7.22
C ARG A 240 -6.75 -12.16 -8.49
N THR A 241 -6.98 -11.13 -9.30
CA THR A 241 -6.20 -10.87 -10.51
C THR A 241 -4.73 -10.58 -10.18
N LEU A 242 -4.46 -9.72 -9.20
CA LEU A 242 -3.10 -9.44 -8.73
C LEU A 242 -2.41 -10.71 -8.21
N ALA A 243 -3.12 -11.53 -7.43
CA ALA A 243 -2.58 -12.79 -6.93
C ALA A 243 -2.21 -13.76 -8.07
N SER A 244 -3.04 -13.87 -9.11
CA SER A 244 -2.67 -14.64 -10.30
C SER A 244 -1.44 -14.07 -11.01
N GLN A 245 -1.31 -12.75 -11.15
CA GLN A 245 -0.09 -12.12 -11.68
C GLN A 245 1.13 -12.44 -10.81
N GLY A 246 0.97 -12.45 -9.49
CA GLY A 246 2.01 -12.82 -8.53
C GLY A 246 2.52 -14.24 -8.75
N LEU A 247 1.62 -15.21 -8.97
CA LEU A 247 2.00 -16.60 -9.29
C LEU A 247 2.85 -16.67 -10.57
N ILE A 248 2.43 -15.96 -11.63
CA ILE A 248 3.14 -15.97 -12.91
C ILE A 248 4.49 -15.27 -12.78
N ASN A 249 4.56 -14.18 -12.03
CA ASN A 249 5.83 -13.51 -11.76
C ASN A 249 6.79 -14.44 -11.00
N GLN A 250 6.32 -15.15 -9.96
CA GLN A 250 7.14 -16.14 -9.25
C GLN A 250 7.69 -17.22 -10.18
N TYR A 251 6.90 -17.70 -11.14
CA TYR A 251 7.38 -18.66 -12.15
C TYR A 251 8.51 -18.08 -13.01
N TYR A 252 8.35 -16.87 -13.53
CA TYR A 252 9.41 -16.23 -14.33
C TYR A 252 10.67 -15.93 -13.52
N GLN A 253 10.52 -15.51 -12.26
CA GLN A 253 11.66 -15.30 -11.36
C GLN A 253 12.38 -16.63 -11.08
N ALA A 254 11.65 -17.70 -10.78
CA ALA A 254 12.22 -19.03 -10.58
C ALA A 254 12.98 -19.51 -11.82
N LYS A 255 12.44 -19.30 -13.03
CA LYS A 255 13.09 -19.62 -14.32
C LYS A 255 14.42 -18.89 -14.53
N GLY A 256 14.56 -17.68 -13.98
CA GLY A 256 15.79 -16.90 -14.03
C GLY A 256 16.90 -17.37 -13.07
N THR A 257 16.60 -18.28 -12.15
CA THR A 257 17.51 -18.71 -11.08
C THR A 257 17.93 -20.17 -11.23
N LYS A 258 19.21 -20.48 -11.02
CA LYS A 258 19.76 -21.84 -11.19
C LYS A 258 19.37 -22.84 -10.10
N ASN A 259 18.91 -22.34 -8.96
CA ASN A 259 18.53 -23.13 -7.77
C ASN A 259 17.07 -22.88 -7.36
N GLY A 260 16.27 -22.27 -8.25
CA GLY A 260 14.89 -21.91 -7.91
C GLY A 260 13.98 -23.12 -7.89
N ASP A 261 12.92 -23.03 -7.11
CA ASP A 261 11.85 -24.03 -6.99
C ASP A 261 10.96 -24.12 -8.24
N ILE A 262 11.51 -23.87 -9.45
CA ILE A 262 10.78 -23.75 -10.71
C ILE A 262 9.87 -24.95 -10.97
N GLN A 263 10.32 -26.16 -10.61
CA GLN A 263 9.51 -27.37 -10.69
C GLN A 263 8.28 -27.27 -9.80
N GLN A 264 8.45 -26.95 -8.52
CA GLN A 264 7.36 -26.83 -7.56
C GLN A 264 6.40 -25.68 -7.94
N VAL A 265 6.91 -24.56 -8.41
CA VAL A 265 6.09 -23.44 -8.88
C VAL A 265 5.26 -23.86 -10.09
N ALA A 266 5.87 -24.53 -11.07
CA ALA A 266 5.16 -25.01 -12.26
C ALA A 266 4.09 -26.05 -11.92
N GLU A 267 4.42 -27.03 -11.06
CA GLU A 267 3.47 -28.02 -10.54
C GLU A 267 2.28 -27.35 -9.84
N GLN A 268 2.53 -26.35 -9.00
CA GLN A 268 1.47 -25.62 -8.28
C GLN A 268 0.55 -24.87 -9.25
N ILE A 269 1.10 -24.14 -10.22
CA ILE A 269 0.30 -23.40 -11.22
C ILE A 269 -0.54 -24.38 -12.06
N LEU A 270 0.04 -25.49 -12.51
CA LEU A 270 -0.69 -26.52 -13.27
C LEU A 270 -1.81 -27.15 -12.43
N SER A 271 -1.52 -27.48 -11.16
CA SER A 271 -2.53 -28.03 -10.25
C SER A 271 -3.71 -27.08 -10.06
N LEU A 272 -3.44 -25.79 -9.88
CA LEU A 272 -4.49 -24.76 -9.80
C LEU A 272 -5.31 -24.67 -11.09
N TYR A 273 -4.64 -24.69 -12.24
CA TYR A 273 -5.29 -24.59 -13.55
C TYR A 273 -6.19 -25.81 -13.85
N GLN A 274 -5.73 -27.01 -13.50
CA GLN A 274 -6.41 -28.26 -13.84
C GLN A 274 -7.52 -28.65 -12.85
N ASN A 275 -7.34 -28.33 -11.56
CA ASN A 275 -8.16 -28.90 -10.48
C ASN A 275 -9.10 -27.89 -9.80
N THR A 276 -9.14 -26.63 -10.24
CA THR A 276 -10.06 -25.65 -9.66
C THR A 276 -11.50 -25.87 -10.14
N SER A 277 -12.45 -25.82 -9.20
CA SER A 277 -13.89 -25.75 -9.50
C SER A 277 -14.42 -24.31 -9.55
N ASP A 278 -13.57 -23.32 -9.20
CA ASP A 278 -13.91 -21.91 -9.26
C ASP A 278 -13.69 -21.40 -10.69
N GLU A 279 -14.79 -21.10 -11.40
CA GLU A 279 -14.78 -20.62 -12.78
C GLU A 279 -14.03 -19.29 -12.95
N LYS A 280 -14.02 -18.43 -11.93
CA LYS A 280 -13.27 -17.17 -11.98
C LYS A 280 -11.76 -17.43 -11.91
N VAL A 281 -11.33 -18.28 -10.98
CA VAL A 281 -9.93 -18.70 -10.88
C VAL A 281 -9.48 -19.37 -12.17
N LYS A 282 -10.33 -20.25 -12.72
CA LYS A 282 -10.09 -20.91 -14.00
C LYS A 282 -9.93 -19.92 -15.15
N SER A 283 -10.82 -18.93 -15.25
CA SER A 283 -10.75 -17.89 -16.29
C SER A 283 -9.48 -17.06 -16.18
N LEU A 284 -9.11 -16.62 -14.97
CA LEU A 284 -7.90 -15.83 -14.73
C LEU A 284 -6.64 -16.61 -15.10
N LEU A 285 -6.55 -17.87 -14.68
CA LEU A 285 -5.41 -18.71 -15.03
C LEU A 285 -5.39 -19.04 -16.53
N HIS A 286 -6.55 -19.27 -17.16
CA HIS A 286 -6.62 -19.48 -18.60
C HIS A 286 -6.14 -18.26 -19.40
N GLU A 287 -6.48 -17.04 -18.96
CA GLU A 287 -5.99 -15.82 -19.60
C GLU A 287 -4.47 -15.69 -19.50
N MET A 288 -3.88 -16.06 -18.36
CA MET A 288 -2.45 -15.85 -18.11
C MET A 288 -1.55 -17.01 -18.60
N VAL A 289 -2.03 -18.24 -18.53
CA VAL A 289 -1.23 -19.45 -18.85
C VAL A 289 -1.91 -20.40 -19.83
N GLY A 290 -3.09 -20.06 -20.36
CA GLY A 290 -3.84 -20.93 -21.28
C GLY A 290 -3.27 -21.04 -22.69
N ASP A 291 -2.22 -20.28 -23.03
CA ASP A 291 -1.46 -20.49 -24.26
C ASP A 291 -0.74 -21.84 -24.22
N GLU A 292 -0.87 -22.64 -25.28
CA GLU A 292 -0.30 -23.99 -25.34
C GLU A 292 1.23 -23.96 -25.18
N VAL A 293 1.89 -22.90 -25.63
CA VAL A 293 3.34 -22.73 -25.43
C VAL A 293 3.67 -22.63 -23.94
N MET A 294 2.91 -21.82 -23.19
CA MET A 294 3.12 -21.65 -21.75
C MET A 294 2.76 -22.91 -20.98
N LEU A 295 1.65 -23.58 -21.33
CA LEU A 295 1.27 -24.86 -20.73
C LEU A 295 2.35 -25.92 -20.95
N GLU A 296 2.92 -25.99 -22.14
CA GLU A 296 3.98 -26.95 -22.44
C GLU A 296 5.28 -26.62 -21.68
N GLU A 297 5.64 -25.34 -21.56
CA GLU A 297 6.76 -24.94 -20.71
C GLU A 297 6.54 -25.33 -19.23
N LEU A 298 5.35 -25.08 -18.69
CA LEU A 298 4.99 -25.46 -17.32
C LEU A 298 5.05 -26.98 -17.14
N ARG A 299 4.52 -27.76 -18.07
CA ARG A 299 4.57 -29.23 -18.03
C ARG A 299 6.01 -29.72 -18.04
N LYS A 300 6.84 -29.17 -18.92
CA LYS A 300 8.26 -29.52 -19.02
C LYS A 300 8.98 -29.24 -17.71
N HIS A 301 8.82 -28.06 -17.12
CA HIS A 301 9.48 -27.72 -15.86
C HIS A 301 8.93 -28.49 -14.66
N SER A 302 7.65 -28.88 -14.68
CA SER A 302 7.05 -29.71 -13.62
C SER A 302 7.58 -31.15 -13.59
N GLN A 303 8.21 -31.63 -14.66
CA GLN A 303 8.66 -33.02 -14.78
C GLN A 303 10.16 -33.24 -14.49
N GLY A 304 10.94 -32.16 -14.31
CA GLY A 304 12.39 -32.20 -14.07
C GLY A 304 13.21 -32.21 -15.35
#